data_AF-A0ABD1XUY1-F1
#
_entry.id   AF-A0ABD1XUY1-F1
#
_cell.length_a   1.000
_cell.length_b   1.000
_cell.length_c   1.000
_cell.angle_alpha   90.00
_cell.angle_beta   90.00
_cell.angle_gamma   90.00
#
_symmetry.space_group_name_H-M   'P 1'
#
loop_
_entity.id
_entity.type
_entity.pdbx_description
1 polymer ?
#
loop_
_entity_poly.entity_id
_entity_poly.type
_entity_poly.pdbx_seq_one_letter_code
_entity_poly.pdbx_strand_id
1 'polypeptide(L)'
;MGGKEMKATQEEMVKERVPLGYRDFCAHLLIPLNRCRRETFYLPWKCEDQRHSYEKAARHRVISLSDAEQTLLHTFESEKGARTIMLQRELTLEVVIDLTAKAIKLVSTLSLTRL
;
A
#
# COMPACT_ATOMS: atom_id res chain seq x y z
N MET A 1 -13.32 2.86 2.37
CA MET A 1 -12.89 3.13 0.98
C MET A 1 -12.94 4.64 0.74
N GLY A 2 -11.84 5.35 0.99
CA GLY A 2 -11.73 6.78 0.67
C GLY A 2 -11.17 6.94 -0.75
N GLY A 3 -12.01 6.75 -1.77
CA GLY A 3 -11.61 7.06 -3.14
C GLY A 3 -11.40 8.56 -3.28
N LYS A 4 -10.30 9.00 -3.90
CA LYS A 4 -10.12 10.41 -4.26
C LYS A 4 -11.24 10.80 -5.23
N GLU A 5 -11.93 11.90 -4.96
CA GLU A 5 -13.00 12.40 -5.83
C GLU A 5 -12.40 13.08 -7.08
N MET A 6 -12.90 12.75 -8.27
CA MET A 6 -12.54 13.43 -9.51
C MET A 6 -13.22 14.80 -9.56
N LYS A 7 -12.45 15.87 -9.41
CA LYS A 7 -12.97 17.25 -9.42
C LYS A 7 -13.22 17.83 -10.82
N ALA A 8 -12.57 17.29 -11.85
CA ALA A 8 -12.67 17.78 -13.23
C ALA A 8 -13.67 16.93 -14.02
N THR A 9 -14.50 17.59 -14.84
CA THR A 9 -15.42 16.88 -15.75
C THR A 9 -14.68 16.35 -16.98
N GLN A 10 -15.27 15.33 -17.64
CA GLN A 10 -14.65 14.72 -18.81
C GLN A 10 -14.64 15.67 -20.01
N GLU A 11 -15.67 16.50 -20.13
CA GLU A 11 -15.84 17.52 -21.17
C GLU A 11 -14.78 18.62 -21.03
N GLU A 12 -14.50 19.07 -19.80
CA GLU A 12 -13.47 20.07 -19.52
C GLU A 12 -12.07 19.56 -19.88
N MET A 13 -11.76 18.30 -19.55
CA MET A 13 -10.46 17.69 -19.91
C MET A 13 -10.27 17.60 -21.43
N VAL A 14 -11.35 17.36 -22.18
CA VAL A 14 -11.30 17.34 -23.65
C VAL A 14 -11.12 18.74 -24.21
N LYS A 15 -11.90 19.71 -23.72
CA LYS A 15 -11.83 21.13 -24.14
C LYS A 15 -10.43 21.71 -23.95
N GLU A 16 -9.77 21.35 -22.86
CA GLU A 16 -8.45 21.83 -22.47
C GLU A 16 -7.30 20.98 -23.02
N ARG A 17 -7.61 20.02 -23.92
CA ARG A 17 -6.66 19.12 -24.59
C ARG A 17 -5.76 18.36 -23.63
N VAL A 18 -6.31 17.86 -22.53
CA VAL A 18 -5.58 17.03 -21.56
C VAL A 18 -5.30 15.64 -22.17
N PRO A 19 -4.01 15.23 -22.32
CA PRO A 19 -3.66 13.91 -22.83
C PRO A 19 -4.12 12.80 -21.87
N LEU A 20 -4.40 11.61 -22.40
CA LEU A 20 -4.96 10.49 -21.63
C LEU A 20 -4.13 10.13 -20.39
N GLY A 21 -2.79 10.15 -20.49
CA GLY A 21 -1.91 9.85 -19.36
C GLY A 21 -2.00 10.82 -18.19
N TYR A 22 -2.54 12.03 -18.41
CA TYR A 22 -2.69 13.06 -17.38
C TYR A 22 -4.15 13.27 -16.95
N ARG A 23 -5.08 12.41 -17.39
CA ARG A 23 -6.50 12.43 -16.97
C ARG A 23 -6.69 11.71 -15.66
N ASP A 24 -6.05 12.25 -14.63
CA ASP A 24 -5.96 11.65 -13.32
C ASP A 24 -6.72 12.49 -12.27
N PHE A 25 -6.76 12.05 -11.01
CA PHE A 25 -7.38 12.84 -9.93
C PHE A 25 -6.79 14.25 -9.76
N CYS A 26 -5.62 14.53 -10.35
CA CYS A 26 -4.94 15.82 -10.32
C CYS A 26 -5.25 16.69 -11.56
N ALA A 27 -6.03 16.19 -12.54
CA ALA A 27 -6.33 16.88 -13.79
C ALA A 27 -7.00 18.26 -13.61
N HIS A 28 -7.72 18.47 -12.51
CA HIS A 28 -8.32 19.75 -12.13
C HIS A 28 -7.29 20.88 -11.95
N LEU A 29 -6.02 20.56 -11.65
CA LEU A 29 -4.92 21.54 -11.57
C LEU A 29 -4.24 21.74 -12.93
N LEU A 30 -4.32 20.75 -13.82
CA LEU A 30 -3.73 20.82 -15.15
C LEU A 30 -4.57 21.68 -16.11
N ILE A 31 -5.90 21.71 -15.93
CA ILE A 31 -6.83 22.56 -16.68
C ILE A 31 -6.44 24.06 -16.60
N PRO A 32 -6.33 24.70 -15.41
CA PRO A 32 -5.94 26.10 -15.31
C PRO A 32 -4.51 26.36 -15.82
N LEU A 33 -3.60 25.39 -15.66
CA LEU A 33 -2.24 25.49 -16.21
C LEU A 33 -2.25 25.50 -17.75
N ASN A 34 -3.03 24.64 -18.40
CA ASN A 34 -3.17 24.60 -19.84
C ASN A 34 -3.84 25.87 -20.39
N ARG A 35 -4.82 26.43 -19.66
CA ARG A 35 -5.42 27.72 -19.99
C ARG A 35 -4.38 28.85 -19.96
N CYS A 36 -3.64 28.97 -18.84
CA CYS A 36 -2.58 29.98 -18.69
C CYS A 36 -1.50 29.84 -19.78
N ARG A 37 -1.09 28.61 -20.10
CA ARG A 37 -0.11 28.33 -21.18
C ARG A 37 -0.58 28.83 -22.54
N ARG A 38 -1.85 28.63 -22.89
CA ARG A 38 -2.39 29.13 -24.17
C ARG A 38 -2.51 30.66 -24.20
N GLU A 39 -2.93 31.27 -23.11
CA GLU A 39 -3.07 32.73 -23.00
C GLU A 39 -1.70 33.44 -23.05
N THR A 40 -0.67 32.82 -22.49
CA THR A 40 0.68 33.39 -22.38
C THR A 40 1.65 32.84 -23.43
N PHE A 41 1.16 32.12 -24.45
CA PHE A 41 2.00 31.50 -25.49
C PHE A 41 3.15 30.64 -24.93
N TYR A 42 2.90 29.92 -23.82
CA TYR A 42 3.83 29.00 -23.18
C TYR A 42 5.12 29.67 -22.65
N LEU A 43 5.07 30.96 -22.34
CA LEU A 43 6.20 31.66 -21.72
C LEU A 43 6.53 31.06 -20.34
N PRO A 44 7.79 30.66 -20.08
CA PRO A 44 8.13 29.86 -18.90
C PRO A 44 7.94 30.59 -17.56
N TRP A 45 7.99 31.93 -17.54
CA TRP A 45 7.93 32.74 -16.33
C TRP A 45 6.53 33.29 -15.97
N LYS A 46 5.47 32.92 -16.71
CA LYS A 46 4.12 33.49 -16.50
C LYS A 46 3.15 32.60 -15.72
N CYS A 47 3.33 31.28 -15.76
CA CYS A 47 2.40 30.31 -15.17
C CYS A 47 3.03 29.51 -14.01
N GLU A 48 3.92 30.13 -13.23
CA GLU A 48 4.67 29.43 -12.18
C GLU A 48 3.76 28.91 -11.06
N ASP A 49 2.79 29.68 -10.61
CA ASP A 49 1.92 29.29 -9.50
C ASP A 49 1.08 28.05 -9.84
N GLN A 50 0.49 28.03 -11.02
CA GLN A 50 -0.29 26.89 -11.51
C GLN A 50 0.62 25.68 -11.75
N ARG A 51 1.85 25.91 -12.23
CA ARG A 51 2.85 24.85 -12.42
C ARG A 51 3.26 24.22 -11.09
N HIS A 52 3.63 25.03 -10.09
CA HIS A 52 4.01 24.55 -8.76
C HIS A 52 2.85 23.82 -8.06
N SER A 53 1.62 24.32 -8.23
CA SER A 53 0.42 23.67 -7.71
C SER A 53 0.23 22.26 -8.32
N TYR A 54 0.39 22.15 -9.65
CA TYR A 54 0.32 20.87 -10.35
C TYR A 54 1.46 19.93 -9.95
N GLU A 55 2.70 20.42 -9.88
CA GLU A 55 3.87 19.64 -9.46
C GLU A 55 3.74 19.10 -8.04
N LYS A 56 3.21 19.90 -7.10
CA LYS A 56 2.98 19.46 -5.72
C LYS A 56 1.96 18.32 -5.67
N ALA A 57 0.88 18.41 -6.44
CA ALA A 57 -0.13 17.37 -6.51
C ALA A 57 0.40 16.08 -7.18
N ALA A 58 1.13 16.23 -8.30
CA ALA A 58 1.78 15.12 -8.98
C ALA A 58 2.83 14.44 -8.07
N ARG A 59 3.60 15.21 -7.30
CA ARG A 59 4.56 14.68 -6.31
C ARG A 59 3.86 13.90 -5.20
N HIS A 60 2.75 14.41 -4.66
CA HIS A 60 1.99 13.72 -3.63
C HIS A 60 1.42 12.37 -4.13
N ARG A 61 1.10 12.24 -5.42
CA ARG A 61 0.76 10.95 -6.03
C ARG A 61 1.93 9.96 -5.94
N VAL A 62 3.14 10.38 -6.31
CA VAL A 62 4.32 9.49 -6.29
C VAL A 62 4.61 9.01 -4.87
N ILE A 63 4.44 9.87 -3.85
CA ILE A 63 4.56 9.47 -2.43
C ILE A 63 3.49 8.42 -2.07
N SER A 64 2.23 8.61 -2.49
CA SER A 64 1.19 7.59 -2.23
C SER A 64 1.45 6.24 -2.94
N LEU A 65 2.23 6.24 -4.03
CA LEU A 65 2.66 5.00 -4.69
C LEU A 65 3.81 4.33 -3.92
N SER A 66 4.77 5.10 -3.40
CA SER A 66 5.82 4.55 -2.52
C SER A 66 5.25 4.03 -1.20
N ASP A 67 4.23 4.69 -0.65
CA ASP A 67 3.55 4.25 0.57
C ASP A 67 2.82 2.92 0.34
N ALA A 68 2.22 2.75 -0.85
CA ALA A 68 1.59 1.48 -1.23
C ALA A 68 2.62 0.36 -1.41
N GLU A 69 3.77 0.65 -2.01
CA GLU A 69 4.89 -0.30 -2.13
C GLU A 69 5.44 -0.72 -0.76
N GLN A 70 5.64 0.24 0.14
CA GLN A 70 6.06 -0.01 1.52
C GLN A 70 5.02 -0.83 2.29
N THR A 71 3.73 -0.54 2.07
CA THR A 71 2.63 -1.30 2.68
C THR A 71 2.63 -2.74 2.19
N LEU A 72 2.86 -2.98 0.89
CA LEU A 72 2.96 -4.33 0.34
C LEU A 72 4.13 -5.11 0.97
N LEU A 73 5.31 -4.49 1.11
CA LEU A 73 6.45 -5.11 1.79
C LEU A 73 6.12 -5.45 3.25
N HIS A 74 5.51 -4.51 3.99
CA HIS A 74 5.11 -4.76 5.38
C HIS A 74 4.04 -5.86 5.49
N THR A 75 3.08 -5.92 4.57
CA THR A 75 2.09 -7.02 4.53
C THR A 75 2.74 -8.35 4.18
N PHE A 76 3.71 -8.37 3.27
CA PHE A 76 4.43 -9.59 2.89
C PHE A 76 5.32 -10.11 4.03
N GLU A 77 5.97 -9.20 4.77
CA GLU A 77 6.70 -9.51 6.00
C GLU A 77 5.76 -9.99 7.12
N SER A 78 4.59 -9.35 7.28
CA SER A 78 3.54 -9.77 8.20
C SER A 78 3.01 -11.17 7.86
N GLU A 79 2.80 -11.48 6.58
CA GLU A 79 2.36 -12.80 6.11
C GLU A 79 3.43 -13.88 6.33
N LYS A 80 4.72 -13.58 6.08
CA LYS A 80 5.83 -14.48 6.40
C LYS A 80 5.95 -14.73 7.90
N GLY A 81 5.78 -13.69 8.71
CA GLY A 81 5.72 -13.78 10.18
C GLY A 81 4.57 -14.67 10.62
N ALA A 82 3.36 -14.45 10.09
CA ALA A 82 2.18 -15.26 10.39
C ALA A 82 2.35 -16.73 10.00
N ARG A 83 2.90 -17.04 8.81
CA ARG A 83 3.17 -18.42 8.38
C ARG A 83 4.20 -19.11 9.27
N THR A 84 5.28 -18.42 9.63
CA THR A 84 6.29 -18.95 10.56
C THR A 84 5.69 -19.20 11.94
N ILE A 85 4.86 -18.28 12.45
CA ILE A 85 4.17 -18.43 13.74
C ILE A 85 3.18 -19.60 13.72
N MET A 86 2.43 -19.80 12.62
CA MET A 86 1.49 -20.92 12.50
C MET A 86 2.22 -22.27 12.42
N LEU A 87 3.28 -22.37 11.63
CA LEU A 87 4.15 -23.56 11.58
C LEU A 87 4.82 -23.86 12.93
N GLN A 88 5.27 -22.83 13.64
CA GLN A 88 5.88 -23.00 14.96
C GLN A 88 4.87 -23.48 16.00
N ARG A 89 3.62 -22.99 15.96
CA ARG A 89 2.54 -23.47 16.83
C ARG A 89 2.22 -24.94 16.61
N GLU A 90 2.15 -25.38 15.36
CA GLU A 90 1.89 -26.78 14.99
C GLU A 90 3.02 -27.71 15.49
N LEU A 91 4.28 -27.32 15.27
CA LEU A 91 5.45 -28.07 15.75
C LEU A 91 5.54 -28.10 17.30
N THR A 92 5.16 -27.02 17.98
CA THR A 92 5.14 -27.01 19.46
C THR A 92 4.07 -27.91 20.06
N LEU A 93 2.91 -28.07 19.39
CA LEU A 93 1.84 -28.95 19.84
C LEU A 93 2.26 -30.42 19.75
N GLU A 94 2.86 -30.84 18.64
CA GLU A 94 3.37 -32.21 18.47
C GLU A 94 4.44 -32.56 19.52
N VAL A 95 5.40 -31.65 19.75
CA VAL A 95 6.46 -31.85 20.75
C VAL A 95 5.89 -31.94 22.18
N VAL A 96 4.91 -31.12 22.55
CA VAL A 96 4.27 -31.18 23.87
C VAL A 96 3.47 -32.47 24.05
N ILE A 97 2.78 -32.94 23.01
CA ILE A 97 2.07 -34.23 23.04
C ILE A 97 3.06 -35.38 23.24
N ASP A 98 4.20 -35.38 22.56
CA ASP A 98 5.24 -36.41 22.72
C ASP A 98 5.89 -36.40 24.10
N LEU A 99 6.20 -35.21 24.65
CA LEU A 99 6.75 -35.09 26.00
C LEU A 99 5.74 -35.55 27.07
N THR A 100 4.48 -35.18 26.92
CA THR A 100 3.43 -35.60 27.86
C THR A 100 3.16 -37.10 27.78
N ALA A 101 3.13 -37.69 26.59
CA ALA A 101 2.99 -39.13 26.40
C ALA A 101 4.18 -39.92 27.02
N LYS A 102 5.42 -39.44 26.83
CA LYS A 102 6.61 -40.01 27.49
C LYS A 102 6.54 -39.89 29.01
N ALA A 103 6.13 -38.74 29.54
CA ALA A 103 5.98 -38.53 30.98
C ALA A 103 4.92 -39.45 31.59
N ILE A 104 3.75 -39.59 30.94
CA ILE A 104 2.70 -40.52 31.37
C ILE A 104 3.24 -41.95 31.40
N LYS A 105 3.90 -42.40 30.33
CA LYS A 105 4.48 -43.75 30.27
C LYS A 105 5.53 -43.98 31.36
N LEU A 106 6.37 -42.99 31.65
CA LEU A 106 7.37 -43.04 32.72
C LEU A 106 6.70 -43.21 34.09
N VAL A 107 5.66 -42.42 34.39
CA VAL A 107 4.90 -42.49 35.65
C VAL A 107 4.21 -43.85 35.80
N SER A 108 3.60 -44.37 34.74
CA SER A 108 3.00 -45.70 34.75
C SER A 108 4.03 -46.81 35.00
N THR A 109 5.21 -46.74 34.37
CA THR A 109 6.28 -47.73 34.60
C THR A 109 6.85 -47.66 36.02
N LEU A 110 7.04 -46.46 36.58
CA LEU A 110 7.55 -46.28 37.95
C LEU A 110 6.56 -46.77 39.00
N SER A 111 5.25 -46.62 38.75
CA SER A 111 4.19 -47.15 39.62
C SER A 111 4.13 -48.68 39.62
N LEU A 112 4.48 -49.34 38.51
CA LEU A 112 4.49 -50.80 38.39
C LEU A 112 5.76 -51.43 38.97
N THR A 113 6.88 -50.71 38.99
CA THR A 113 8.16 -51.19 39.56
C THR A 113 8.31 -50.99 41.06
N ARG A 114 7.37 -50.29 41.71
CA ARG A 114 7.34 -50.03 43.16
C ARG A 114 6.38 -50.94 43.95
N LEU A 115 5.73 -51.90 43.29
CA LEU A 115 4.99 -53.03 43.87
C LEU A 115 5.85 -54.29 43.80
#